data_AF-A0A164JKX8-F1
#
_entry.id   AF-A0A164JKX8-F1
#
_cell.length_a   1.000
_cell.length_b   1.000
_cell.length_c   1.000
_cell.angle_alpha   90.00
_cell.angle_beta   90.00
_cell.angle_gamma   90.00
#
_symmetry.space_group_name_H-M   'P 1'
#
loop_
_entity.id
_entity.type
_entity.pdbx_description
1 polymer ?
#
loop_
_entity_poly.entity_id
_entity_poly.type
_entity_poly.pdbx_seq_one_letter_code
_entity_poly.pdbx_strand_id
1 'polypeptide(L)'
;DLASTNPLVSTLVAGTSVEGRQIVQATISSDRSANKPIAWFDCIIHAREWITAATCVWIIDTITSGYGTDAEITALVDQYDWKFVPVANPDGYANSWSNDRLWRKNRAINSGSACVGVDLNRNFPSGFGGEGSSNLPCSETHHGVSALSEPESQTLDALIAADRGRVKAAISMHSYSQLWLSSYSYSSALPVEYPEMMNAMKAGVDALVATYGTPYEYGSTGTVLYIASGTTTDHYYENEGVVHSYTIELRD
;
A
#
# COMPACT_ATOMS: atom_id res chain seq x y z
N ASP A 1 -4.89 -7.04 -20.29
CA ASP A 1 -5.63 -8.30 -20.59
C ASP A 1 -6.88 -8.46 -19.74
N LEU A 2 -6.79 -8.63 -18.41
CA LEU A 2 -7.97 -8.86 -17.57
C LEU A 2 -9.08 -7.79 -17.75
N ALA A 3 -8.72 -6.50 -17.77
CA ALA A 3 -9.67 -5.41 -18.02
C ALA A 3 -10.32 -5.43 -19.42
N SER A 4 -9.69 -6.08 -20.40
CA SER A 4 -10.27 -6.22 -21.75
C SER A 4 -11.21 -7.42 -21.88
N THR A 5 -11.14 -8.38 -20.96
CA THR A 5 -11.93 -9.63 -21.02
C THR A 5 -12.93 -9.78 -19.88
N ASN A 6 -12.81 -9.00 -18.80
CA ASN A 6 -13.72 -9.03 -17.66
C ASN A 6 -14.41 -7.67 -17.46
N PRO A 7 -15.75 -7.56 -17.62
CA PRO A 7 -16.47 -6.29 -17.52
C PRO A 7 -16.44 -5.66 -16.12
N LEU A 8 -16.15 -6.43 -15.07
CA LEU A 8 -15.98 -5.89 -13.70
C LEU A 8 -14.72 -5.04 -13.58
N VAL A 9 -13.72 -5.28 -14.43
CA VAL A 9 -12.38 -4.71 -14.28
C VAL A 9 -12.16 -3.54 -15.23
N SER A 10 -11.70 -2.43 -14.68
CA SER A 10 -11.23 -1.27 -15.44
C SER A 10 -9.87 -0.82 -14.93
N THR A 11 -9.08 -0.21 -15.79
CA THR A 11 -7.76 0.32 -15.43
C THR A 11 -7.64 1.80 -15.76
N LEU A 12 -6.88 2.52 -14.94
CA LEU A 12 -6.50 3.92 -15.13
C LEU A 12 -4.97 4.02 -15.04
N VAL A 13 -4.34 4.63 -16.03
CA VAL A 13 -2.96 5.12 -15.88
C VAL A 13 -3.04 6.38 -15.02
N ALA A 14 -2.67 6.25 -13.75
CA ALA A 14 -2.86 7.28 -12.74
C ALA A 14 -1.71 8.28 -12.70
N GLY A 15 -0.52 7.83 -13.05
CA GLY A 15 0.69 8.64 -13.03
C GLY A 15 1.84 7.93 -13.74
N THR A 16 3.00 8.56 -13.65
CA THR A 16 4.23 8.09 -14.29
C THR A 16 5.37 8.18 -13.29
N SER A 17 6.19 7.15 -13.20
CA SER A 17 7.38 7.09 -12.35
C SER A 17 8.51 8.00 -12.86
N VAL A 18 9.59 8.09 -12.08
CA VAL A 18 10.77 8.90 -12.42
C VAL A 18 11.36 8.55 -13.80
N GLU A 19 11.46 7.27 -14.15
CA GLU A 19 12.00 6.78 -15.42
C GLU A 19 10.93 6.64 -16.51
N GLY A 20 9.71 7.14 -16.30
CA GLY A 20 8.69 7.20 -17.35
C GLY A 20 7.75 5.99 -17.43
N ARG A 21 7.76 5.07 -16.46
CA ARG A 21 6.85 3.91 -16.44
C ARG A 21 5.49 4.28 -15.87
N GLN A 22 4.44 3.69 -16.43
CA GLN A 22 3.07 3.93 -15.97
C GLN A 22 2.83 3.33 -14.58
N ILE A 23 2.17 4.10 -13.73
CA ILE A 23 1.58 3.62 -12.48
C ILE A 23 0.10 3.42 -12.76
N VAL A 24 -0.37 2.18 -12.62
CA VAL A 24 -1.71 1.77 -13.04
C VAL A 24 -2.56 1.40 -11.83
N GLN A 25 -3.74 2.01 -11.75
CA GLN A 25 -4.79 1.57 -10.85
C GLN A 25 -5.69 0.56 -11.56
N ALA A 26 -5.97 -0.57 -10.93
CA ALA A 26 -7.05 -1.48 -11.29
C ALA A 26 -8.27 -1.22 -10.39
N THR A 27 -9.47 -1.29 -10.96
CA THR A 27 -10.73 -1.15 -10.23
C THR A 27 -11.65 -2.29 -10.61
N ILE A 28 -12.17 -2.99 -9.60
CA ILE A 28 -13.16 -4.05 -9.71
C ILE A 28 -14.46 -3.54 -9.13
N SER A 29 -15.53 -3.54 -9.94
CA SER A 29 -16.85 -3.06 -9.51
C SER A 29 -17.96 -3.71 -10.32
N SER A 30 -19.03 -4.15 -9.63
CA SER A 30 -20.27 -4.60 -10.28
C SER A 30 -21.13 -3.46 -10.83
N ASP A 31 -21.00 -2.24 -10.30
CA ASP A 31 -21.68 -1.04 -10.80
C ASP A 31 -20.80 0.20 -10.57
N ARG A 32 -20.17 0.68 -11.64
CA ARG A 32 -19.30 1.87 -11.62
C ARG A 32 -20.05 3.19 -11.48
N SER A 33 -21.37 3.18 -11.69
CA SER A 33 -22.20 4.39 -11.52
C SER A 33 -22.64 4.58 -10.08
N ALA A 34 -22.60 3.50 -9.28
CA ALA A 34 -22.92 3.54 -7.86
C ALA A 34 -21.79 4.18 -7.05
N ASN A 35 -22.17 4.98 -6.04
CA ASN A 35 -21.23 5.62 -5.13
C ASN A 35 -20.82 4.68 -3.98
N LYS A 36 -20.23 3.52 -4.32
CA LYS A 36 -19.91 2.47 -3.34
C LYS A 36 -18.72 2.85 -2.45
N PRO A 37 -18.67 2.36 -1.20
CA PRO A 37 -17.47 2.40 -0.37
C PRO A 37 -16.31 1.64 -1.03
N ILE A 38 -15.08 2.06 -0.78
CA ILE A 38 -13.87 1.50 -1.41
C ILE A 38 -13.02 0.71 -0.41
N ALA A 39 -12.56 -0.46 -0.84
CA ALA A 39 -11.39 -1.14 -0.29
C ALA A 39 -10.18 -0.83 -1.18
N TRP A 40 -9.17 -0.16 -0.62
CA TRP A 40 -7.98 0.32 -1.31
C TRP A 40 -6.75 -0.53 -0.98
N PHE A 41 -5.93 -0.82 -1.98
CA PHE A 41 -4.70 -1.58 -1.85
C PHE A 41 -3.57 -0.96 -2.66
N ASP A 42 -2.39 -0.86 -2.08
CA ASP A 42 -1.14 -0.59 -2.79
C ASP A 42 -0.11 -1.69 -2.50
N CYS A 43 0.68 -2.02 -3.52
CA CYS A 43 1.67 -3.09 -3.49
C CYS A 43 2.96 -2.63 -4.17
N ILE A 44 4.10 -3.24 -3.80
CA ILE A 44 5.42 -2.92 -4.36
C ILE A 44 5.72 -1.42 -4.25
N ILE A 45 5.48 -0.83 -3.08
CA ILE A 45 6.08 0.47 -2.78
C ILE A 45 7.59 0.32 -2.53
N HIS A 46 7.99 -0.80 -1.91
CA HIS A 46 9.38 -1.26 -1.91
C HIS A 46 9.61 -2.33 -2.99
N ALA A 47 10.62 -2.09 -3.81
CA ALA A 47 10.86 -2.85 -5.03
C ALA A 47 11.18 -4.35 -4.82
N ARG A 48 11.93 -4.69 -3.76
CA ARG A 48 12.37 -6.07 -3.48
C ARG A 48 11.29 -6.99 -2.91
N GLU A 49 10.15 -6.44 -2.49
CA GLU A 49 9.09 -7.13 -1.75
C GLU A 49 8.15 -7.88 -2.70
N TRP A 50 8.71 -8.70 -3.61
CA TRP A 50 8.01 -9.28 -4.77
C TRP A 50 6.71 -10.03 -4.44
N ILE A 51 6.61 -10.60 -3.25
CA ILE A 51 5.40 -11.31 -2.83
C ILE A 51 4.17 -10.40 -2.81
N THR A 52 4.33 -9.10 -2.54
CA THR A 52 3.21 -8.16 -2.51
C THR A 52 2.57 -8.01 -3.90
N ALA A 53 3.38 -7.98 -4.96
CA ALA A 53 2.87 -7.95 -6.35
C ALA A 53 2.02 -9.18 -6.64
N ALA A 54 2.59 -10.35 -6.32
CA ALA A 54 1.95 -11.64 -6.55
C ALA A 54 0.63 -11.75 -5.77
N THR A 55 0.63 -11.32 -4.51
CA THR A 55 -0.57 -11.31 -3.65
C THR A 55 -1.63 -10.34 -4.17
N CYS A 56 -1.28 -9.10 -4.52
CA CYS A 56 -2.25 -8.15 -5.10
C CYS A 56 -2.90 -8.71 -6.37
N VAL A 57 -2.10 -9.26 -7.29
CA VAL A 57 -2.62 -9.85 -8.54
C VAL A 57 -3.49 -11.08 -8.25
N TRP A 58 -3.11 -11.91 -7.29
CA TRP A 58 -3.89 -13.07 -6.89
C TRP A 58 -5.23 -12.70 -6.24
N ILE A 59 -5.29 -11.64 -5.43
CA ILE A 59 -6.54 -11.12 -4.88
C ILE A 59 -7.46 -10.64 -6.01
N ILE A 60 -6.92 -9.89 -6.97
CA ILE A 60 -7.69 -9.44 -8.15
C ILE A 60 -8.28 -10.63 -8.91
N ASP A 61 -7.48 -11.67 -9.17
CA ASP A 61 -7.93 -12.89 -9.85
C ASP A 61 -9.01 -13.63 -9.04
N THR A 62 -8.82 -13.77 -7.72
CA THR A 62 -9.77 -14.42 -6.82
C THR A 62 -11.12 -13.71 -6.80
N ILE A 63 -11.12 -12.38 -6.65
CA ILE A 63 -12.36 -11.58 -6.66
C ILE A 63 -13.07 -11.71 -8.01
N THR A 64 -12.32 -11.60 -9.10
CA THR A 64 -12.92 -11.55 -10.45
C THR A 64 -13.40 -12.91 -10.95
N SER A 65 -12.77 -14.01 -10.53
CA SER A 65 -13.19 -15.37 -10.83
C SER A 65 -14.30 -15.88 -9.91
N GLY A 66 -14.34 -15.42 -8.65
CA GLY A 66 -15.37 -15.77 -7.68
C GLY A 66 -16.70 -15.02 -7.87
N TYR A 67 -16.69 -13.83 -8.49
CA TYR A 67 -17.91 -13.06 -8.69
C TYR A 67 -18.95 -13.82 -9.54
N GLY A 68 -20.18 -13.92 -9.03
CA GLY A 68 -21.29 -14.65 -9.65
C GLY A 68 -21.28 -16.17 -9.39
N THR A 69 -20.25 -16.71 -8.71
CA THR A 69 -20.16 -18.13 -8.37
C THR A 69 -20.04 -18.38 -6.88
N ASP A 70 -19.17 -17.62 -6.19
CA ASP A 70 -19.04 -17.59 -4.75
C ASP A 70 -19.95 -16.51 -4.16
N ALA A 71 -20.82 -16.90 -3.23
CA ALA A 71 -21.83 -16.01 -2.66
C ALA A 71 -21.23 -14.89 -1.79
N GLU A 72 -20.13 -15.16 -1.09
CA GLU A 72 -19.46 -14.18 -0.24
C GLU A 72 -18.70 -13.15 -1.09
N ILE A 73 -17.92 -13.60 -2.07
CA ILE A 73 -17.22 -12.71 -3.01
C ILE A 73 -18.23 -11.85 -3.79
N THR A 74 -19.34 -12.44 -4.24
CA THR A 74 -20.39 -11.69 -4.95
C THR A 74 -20.97 -10.58 -4.08
N ALA A 75 -21.34 -10.90 -2.84
CA ALA A 75 -21.86 -9.91 -1.89
C ALA A 75 -20.86 -8.78 -1.63
N LEU A 76 -19.57 -9.12 -1.49
CA LEU A 76 -18.50 -8.15 -1.27
C LEU A 76 -18.28 -7.21 -2.46
N VAL A 77 -18.32 -7.71 -3.70
CA VAL A 77 -18.19 -6.87 -4.91
C VAL A 77 -19.43 -6.01 -5.15
N ASP A 78 -20.61 -6.51 -4.78
CA ASP A 78 -21.85 -5.73 -4.84
C ASP A 78 -21.88 -4.61 -3.82
N GLN A 79 -21.27 -4.81 -2.65
CA GLN A 79 -21.24 -3.82 -1.58
C GLN A 79 -20.08 -2.80 -1.73
N TYR A 80 -18.92 -3.22 -2.27
CA TYR A 80 -17.71 -2.40 -2.32
C TYR A 80 -17.14 -2.25 -3.74
N ASP A 81 -16.45 -1.13 -3.97
CA ASP A 81 -15.47 -1.00 -5.04
C ASP A 81 -14.09 -1.46 -4.53
N TRP A 82 -13.39 -2.28 -5.31
CA TRP A 82 -12.05 -2.74 -4.94
C TRP A 82 -11.03 -2.07 -5.85
N LYS A 83 -10.12 -1.28 -5.27
CA LYS A 83 -9.11 -0.52 -6.01
C LYS A 83 -7.71 -0.95 -5.61
N PHE A 84 -6.87 -1.20 -6.60
CA PHE A 84 -5.51 -1.69 -6.43
C PHE A 84 -4.53 -0.84 -7.21
N VAL A 85 -3.38 -0.55 -6.62
CA VAL A 85 -2.15 -0.17 -7.32
C VAL A 85 -1.16 -1.31 -7.16
N PRO A 86 -1.13 -2.31 -8.08
CA PRO A 86 -0.34 -3.53 -7.89
C PRO A 86 1.17 -3.28 -7.88
N VAL A 87 1.62 -2.21 -8.55
CA VAL A 87 3.03 -1.80 -8.62
C VAL A 87 3.13 -0.29 -8.43
N ALA A 88 3.34 0.15 -7.18
CA ALA A 88 3.51 1.56 -6.84
C ALA A 88 4.90 2.10 -7.23
N ASN A 89 5.94 1.26 -7.22
CA ASN A 89 7.32 1.60 -7.57
C ASN A 89 7.80 0.83 -8.81
N PRO A 90 7.31 1.15 -10.02
CA PRO A 90 7.62 0.37 -11.21
C PRO A 90 9.09 0.42 -11.62
N ASP A 91 9.79 1.52 -11.34
CA ASP A 91 11.22 1.65 -11.69
C ASP A 91 12.11 0.84 -10.76
N GLY A 92 11.87 0.95 -9.45
CA GLY A 92 12.57 0.14 -8.47
C GLY A 92 12.28 -1.34 -8.71
N TYR A 93 11.01 -1.70 -8.98
CA TYR A 93 10.64 -3.08 -9.28
C TYR A 93 11.41 -3.60 -10.51
N ALA A 94 11.40 -2.88 -11.63
CA ALA A 94 12.17 -3.25 -12.81
C ALA A 94 13.68 -3.38 -12.53
N ASN A 95 14.24 -2.48 -11.72
CA ASN A 95 15.64 -2.55 -11.30
C ASN A 95 15.95 -3.82 -10.48
N SER A 96 14.99 -4.28 -9.67
CA SER A 96 15.14 -5.51 -8.89
C SER A 96 15.18 -6.79 -9.73
N TRP A 97 14.63 -6.75 -10.94
CA TRP A 97 14.72 -7.85 -11.90
C TRP A 97 15.99 -7.83 -12.74
N SER A 98 16.53 -6.64 -13.01
CA SER A 98 17.56 -6.46 -14.03
C SER A 98 18.95 -6.18 -13.48
N ASN A 99 19.07 -5.57 -12.30
CA ASN A 99 20.35 -5.11 -11.77
C ASN A 99 20.60 -5.55 -10.33
N ASP A 100 19.70 -5.21 -9.40
CA ASP A 100 19.90 -5.46 -7.96
C ASP A 100 18.61 -5.96 -7.32
N ARG A 101 18.55 -7.28 -7.12
CA ARG A 101 17.41 -7.96 -6.49
C ARG A 101 17.01 -7.37 -5.14
N LEU A 102 17.95 -6.82 -4.38
CA LEU A 102 17.69 -6.29 -3.04
C LEU A 102 17.39 -4.79 -3.03
N TRP A 103 17.25 -4.16 -4.21
CA TRP A 103 16.87 -2.77 -4.34
C TRP A 103 15.50 -2.49 -3.71
N ARG A 104 15.43 -1.49 -2.84
CA ARG A 104 14.21 -1.13 -2.09
C ARG A 104 13.54 0.14 -2.64
N LYS A 105 14.32 1.19 -2.82
CA LYS A 105 13.86 2.57 -3.10
C LYS A 105 13.29 2.75 -4.50
N ASN A 106 12.81 3.95 -4.85
CA ASN A 106 12.58 4.31 -6.25
C ASN A 106 13.92 4.54 -7.00
N ARG A 107 13.89 5.15 -8.18
CA ARG A 107 15.07 5.40 -9.03
C ARG A 107 15.42 6.87 -9.23
N ALA A 108 14.96 7.75 -8.33
CA ALA A 108 15.27 9.18 -8.36
C ALA A 108 16.77 9.51 -8.30
N ILE A 109 17.22 10.44 -9.15
CA ILE A 109 18.60 10.96 -9.09
C ILE A 109 18.65 12.08 -8.05
N ASN A 110 19.41 11.86 -6.99
CA ASN A 110 19.57 12.84 -5.92
C ASN A 110 20.64 13.88 -6.29
N SER A 111 20.24 15.14 -6.48
CA SER A 111 21.16 16.23 -6.85
C SER A 111 22.31 16.36 -5.85
N GLY A 112 23.55 16.43 -6.35
CA GLY A 112 24.75 16.53 -5.53
C GLY A 112 25.19 15.22 -4.85
N SER A 113 24.57 14.08 -5.18
CA SER A 113 24.94 12.76 -4.66
C SER A 113 25.09 11.74 -5.79
N ALA A 114 25.97 10.75 -5.61
CA ALA A 114 26.05 9.59 -6.49
C ALA A 114 25.00 8.51 -6.16
N CYS A 115 24.33 8.63 -5.01
CA CYS A 115 23.34 7.67 -4.55
C CYS A 115 21.97 7.93 -5.15
N VAL A 116 21.30 6.85 -5.54
CA VAL A 116 20.02 6.87 -6.26
C VAL A 116 18.88 6.45 -5.31
N GLY A 117 17.72 7.04 -5.50
CA GLY A 117 16.45 6.62 -4.93
C GLY A 117 16.11 7.27 -3.59
N VAL A 118 14.80 7.35 -3.38
CA VAL A 118 14.11 7.76 -2.16
C VAL A 118 13.27 6.57 -1.68
N ASP A 119 13.22 6.35 -0.37
CA ASP A 119 12.29 5.42 0.25
C ASP A 119 10.88 6.03 0.18
N LEU A 120 10.06 5.48 -0.72
CA LEU A 120 8.69 5.98 -0.95
C LEU A 120 7.84 5.88 0.32
N ASN A 121 8.08 4.90 1.20
CA ASN A 121 7.37 4.78 2.48
C ASN A 121 8.04 5.59 3.61
N ARG A 122 8.83 6.61 3.25
CA ARG A 122 9.30 7.70 4.12
C ARG A 122 8.98 9.08 3.53
N ASN A 123 8.32 9.13 2.38
CA ASN A 123 8.13 10.35 1.60
C ASN A 123 6.75 11.00 1.80
N PHE A 124 5.87 10.47 2.65
CA PHE A 124 4.54 11.04 2.90
C PHE A 124 4.55 12.15 3.98
N PRO A 125 3.56 13.06 4.01
CA PRO A 125 3.59 14.25 4.87
C PRO A 125 3.42 13.97 6.38
N SER A 126 2.94 12.78 6.79
CA SER A 126 2.76 12.42 8.20
C SER A 126 4.10 12.18 8.91
N GLY A 127 4.49 13.14 9.75
CA GLY A 127 5.74 13.09 10.51
C GLY A 127 7.01 13.22 9.65
N PHE A 128 6.90 13.64 8.38
CA PHE A 128 7.99 13.66 7.40
C PHE A 128 9.34 14.15 7.94
N GLY A 129 10.42 13.42 7.63
CA GLY A 129 11.78 13.73 8.07
C GLY A 129 12.04 13.50 9.56
N GLY A 130 11.08 12.88 10.26
CA GLY A 130 11.19 12.48 11.66
C GLY A 130 11.99 11.19 11.87
N GLU A 131 11.84 10.62 13.07
CA GLU A 131 12.51 9.39 13.47
C GLU A 131 12.15 8.21 12.56
N GLY A 132 13.11 7.30 12.35
CA GLY A 132 12.97 6.15 11.46
C GLY A 132 13.17 6.45 9.98
N SER A 133 13.56 7.68 9.63
CA SER A 133 13.95 8.10 8.28
C SER A 133 15.36 8.70 8.27
N SER A 134 15.90 8.98 7.07
CA SER A 134 17.22 9.57 6.90
C SER A 134 17.27 10.67 5.85
N ASN A 135 17.99 11.75 6.14
CA ASN A 135 18.28 12.81 5.17
C ASN A 135 19.49 12.50 4.27
N LEU A 136 20.17 11.36 4.48
CA LEU A 136 21.31 10.96 3.67
C LEU A 136 20.85 10.22 2.42
N PRO A 137 21.16 10.70 1.19
CA PRO A 137 20.71 10.07 -0.05
C PRO A 137 21.11 8.60 -0.24
N CYS A 138 22.19 8.19 0.41
CA CYS A 138 22.70 6.81 0.37
C CYS A 138 22.01 5.87 1.36
N SER A 139 21.16 6.37 2.27
CA SER A 139 20.39 5.52 3.17
C SER A 139 19.31 4.76 2.41
N GLU A 140 19.02 3.53 2.85
CA GLU A 140 17.86 2.75 2.42
C GLU A 140 16.54 3.37 2.87
N THR A 141 16.57 4.20 3.91
CA THR A 141 15.41 4.93 4.46
C THR A 141 15.47 6.43 4.13
N HIS A 142 16.11 6.79 3.02
CA HIS A 142 16.22 8.19 2.61
C HIS A 142 14.83 8.78 2.34
N HIS A 143 14.41 9.82 3.06
CA HIS A 143 13.06 10.38 2.95
C HIS A 143 12.86 11.32 1.76
N GLY A 144 13.90 11.68 1.01
CA GLY A 144 13.80 12.64 -0.08
C GLY A 144 13.90 14.10 0.38
N VAL A 145 13.82 15.04 -0.55
CA VAL A 145 14.08 16.48 -0.29
C VAL A 145 12.91 17.21 0.38
N SER A 146 11.71 16.69 0.23
CA SER A 146 10.47 17.18 0.84
C SER A 146 9.44 16.06 0.88
N ALA A 147 8.39 16.20 1.68
CA ALA A 147 7.24 15.31 1.57
C ALA A 147 6.67 15.39 0.14
N LEU A 148 6.25 14.24 -0.38
CA LEU A 148 5.73 14.02 -1.72
C LEU A 148 6.69 14.57 -2.80
N SER A 149 8.01 14.43 -2.61
CA SER A 149 9.00 14.80 -3.64
C SER A 149 8.97 13.83 -4.83
N GLU A 150 8.55 12.59 -4.61
CA GLU A 150 8.61 11.54 -5.62
C GLU A 150 7.29 11.43 -6.40
N PRO A 151 7.31 11.32 -7.74
CA PRO A 151 6.09 11.23 -8.54
C PRO A 151 5.27 9.98 -8.21
N GLU A 152 5.91 8.89 -7.77
CA GLU A 152 5.20 7.69 -7.31
C GLU A 152 4.37 7.97 -6.06
N SER A 153 4.94 8.67 -5.07
CA SER A 153 4.25 9.03 -3.83
C SER A 153 3.12 10.04 -4.07
N GLN A 154 3.36 11.04 -4.94
CA GLN A 154 2.34 12.00 -5.38
C GLN A 154 1.17 11.30 -6.08
N THR A 155 1.46 10.25 -6.86
CA THR A 155 0.42 9.47 -7.55
C THR A 155 -0.46 8.73 -6.54
N LEU A 156 0.13 8.10 -5.52
CA LEU A 156 -0.64 7.42 -4.47
C LEU A 156 -1.50 8.40 -3.66
N ASP A 157 -0.93 9.53 -3.24
CA ASP A 157 -1.63 10.63 -2.54
C ASP A 157 -2.83 11.12 -3.35
N ALA A 158 -2.62 11.45 -4.63
CA ALA A 158 -3.69 11.93 -5.51
C ALA A 158 -4.81 10.90 -5.72
N LEU A 159 -4.48 9.61 -5.85
CA LEU A 159 -5.47 8.55 -6.06
C LEU A 159 -6.36 8.37 -4.84
N ILE A 160 -5.78 8.25 -3.64
CA ILE A 160 -6.58 8.06 -2.44
C ILE A 160 -7.40 9.31 -2.10
N ALA A 161 -6.83 10.51 -2.30
CA ALA A 161 -7.52 11.78 -2.09
C ALA A 161 -8.71 11.98 -3.05
N ALA A 162 -8.62 11.47 -4.28
CA ALA A 162 -9.73 11.49 -5.24
C ALA A 162 -10.95 10.68 -4.75
N ASP A 163 -10.75 9.72 -3.86
CA ASP A 163 -11.78 8.87 -3.27
C ASP A 163 -12.05 9.17 -1.79
N ARG A 164 -11.58 10.31 -1.29
CA ARG A 164 -11.72 10.71 0.11
C ARG A 164 -13.17 10.61 0.59
N GLY A 165 -13.35 10.03 1.77
CA GLY A 165 -14.66 9.75 2.37
C GLY A 165 -15.35 8.47 1.86
N ARG A 166 -14.94 7.93 0.70
CA ARG A 166 -15.42 6.63 0.20
C ARG A 166 -14.52 5.47 0.60
N VAL A 167 -13.21 5.69 0.68
CA VAL A 167 -12.26 4.68 1.15
C VAL A 167 -12.57 4.33 2.61
N LYS A 168 -12.94 3.08 2.86
CA LYS A 168 -13.27 2.57 4.20
C LYS A 168 -12.17 1.73 4.80
N ALA A 169 -11.35 1.10 3.96
CA ALA A 169 -10.11 0.45 4.35
C ALA A 169 -9.03 0.73 3.31
N ALA A 170 -7.80 0.96 3.77
CA ALA A 170 -6.62 1.16 2.94
C ALA A 170 -5.50 0.23 3.44
N ILE A 171 -5.01 -0.65 2.57
CA ILE A 171 -4.04 -1.68 2.91
C ILE A 171 -2.79 -1.48 2.05
N SER A 172 -1.70 -1.06 2.69
CA SER A 172 -0.38 -0.99 2.06
C SER A 172 0.35 -2.31 2.32
N MET A 173 0.58 -3.09 1.27
CA MET A 173 1.12 -4.44 1.37
C MET A 173 2.64 -4.42 1.28
N HIS A 174 3.28 -5.07 2.25
CA HIS A 174 4.72 -5.14 2.44
C HIS A 174 5.19 -6.57 2.66
N SER A 175 6.51 -6.77 2.70
CA SER A 175 7.13 -7.98 3.24
C SER A 175 8.54 -7.68 3.77
N TYR A 176 9.02 -8.36 4.79
CA TYR A 176 8.45 -9.52 5.48
C TYR A 176 8.32 -9.22 6.97
N SER A 177 7.68 -10.13 7.72
CA SER A 177 7.76 -10.33 9.18
C SER A 177 6.47 -10.93 9.76
N GLN A 178 5.44 -11.13 8.93
CA GLN A 178 4.13 -11.64 9.36
C GLN A 178 3.47 -10.70 10.40
N LEU A 179 3.30 -9.44 10.03
CA LEU A 179 2.72 -8.40 10.89
C LEU A 179 1.47 -7.79 10.25
N TRP A 180 0.49 -7.45 11.07
CA TRP A 180 -0.64 -6.60 10.69
C TRP A 180 -0.62 -5.33 11.54
N LEU A 181 -0.27 -4.21 10.93
CA LEU A 181 0.08 -2.99 11.63
C LEU A 181 -0.89 -1.86 11.33
N SER A 182 -1.21 -1.03 12.32
CA SER A 182 -1.99 0.20 12.17
C SER A 182 -1.15 1.44 12.49
N SER A 183 -1.71 2.61 12.24
CA SER A 183 -1.17 3.86 12.79
C SER A 183 -1.14 3.86 14.33
N TYR A 184 -0.28 4.65 14.97
CA TYR A 184 0.77 5.45 14.33
C TYR A 184 2.05 4.65 14.09
N SER A 185 2.79 5.04 13.05
CA SER A 185 4.14 4.60 12.72
C SER A 185 5.17 5.61 13.20
N TYR A 186 4.93 6.91 13.03
CA TYR A 186 5.88 7.96 13.40
C TYR A 186 5.99 8.22 14.92
N SER A 187 5.15 7.56 15.73
CA SER A 187 5.03 7.78 17.17
C SER A 187 4.53 6.51 17.87
N SER A 188 4.83 6.37 19.17
CA SER A 188 4.23 5.35 20.04
C SER A 188 2.84 5.75 20.58
N ALA A 189 2.34 6.94 20.22
CA ALA A 189 0.98 7.34 20.52
C ALA A 189 -0.01 6.48 19.73
N LEU A 190 -1.22 6.32 20.27
CA LEU A 190 -2.28 5.54 19.65
C LEU A 190 -3.38 6.46 19.09
N PRO A 191 -3.91 6.18 17.89
CA PRO A 191 -5.12 6.77 17.37
C PRO A 191 -6.30 6.72 18.35
N VAL A 192 -7.24 7.66 18.24
CA VAL A 192 -8.49 7.63 19.03
C VAL A 192 -9.29 6.37 18.70
N GLU A 193 -9.28 5.96 17.43
CA GLU A 193 -9.96 4.77 16.91
C GLU A 193 -9.15 3.48 17.09
N TYR A 194 -8.02 3.51 17.79
CA TYR A 194 -7.16 2.33 17.96
C TYR A 194 -7.88 1.08 18.51
N PRO A 195 -8.84 1.17 19.47
CA PRO A 195 -9.62 0.00 19.89
C PRO A 195 -10.41 -0.65 18.75
N GLU A 196 -10.95 0.14 17.82
CA GLU A 196 -11.66 -0.35 16.64
C GLU A 196 -10.67 -0.98 15.64
N MET A 197 -9.52 -0.32 15.42
CA MET A 197 -8.45 -0.86 14.59
C MET A 197 -7.99 -2.23 15.11
N MET A 198 -7.81 -2.38 16.42
CA MET A 198 -7.41 -3.62 17.08
C MET A 198 -8.43 -4.75 16.89
N ASN A 199 -9.73 -4.47 16.95
CA ASN A 199 -10.77 -5.47 16.69
C ASN A 199 -10.70 -5.99 15.25
N ALA A 200 -10.55 -5.09 14.28
CA ALA A 200 -10.44 -5.46 12.87
C ALA A 200 -9.14 -6.22 12.57
N MET A 201 -7.99 -5.79 13.12
CA MET A 201 -6.72 -6.51 12.99
C MET A 201 -6.81 -7.91 13.59
N LYS A 202 -7.41 -8.06 14.77
CA LYS A 202 -7.62 -9.36 15.40
C LYS A 202 -8.45 -10.27 14.50
N ALA A 203 -9.59 -9.79 13.98
CA ALA A 203 -10.45 -10.59 13.11
C ALA A 203 -9.73 -11.02 11.83
N GLY A 204 -8.97 -10.11 11.21
CA GLY A 204 -8.16 -10.41 10.02
C GLY A 204 -7.06 -11.45 10.29
N VAL A 205 -6.33 -11.31 11.39
CA VAL A 205 -5.29 -12.26 11.80
C VAL A 205 -5.88 -13.62 12.17
N ASP A 206 -6.98 -13.67 12.91
CA ASP A 206 -7.65 -14.94 13.26
C ASP A 206 -8.03 -15.72 11.98
N ALA A 207 -8.59 -15.04 10.97
CA ALA A 207 -8.96 -15.64 9.69
C ALA A 207 -7.73 -16.10 8.87
N LEU A 208 -6.66 -15.30 8.86
CA LEU A 208 -5.40 -15.66 8.22
C LEU A 208 -4.79 -16.92 8.85
N VAL A 209 -4.72 -16.94 10.18
CA VAL A 209 -4.20 -18.08 10.96
C VAL A 209 -5.04 -19.33 10.70
N ALA A 210 -6.37 -19.22 10.62
CA ALA A 210 -7.25 -20.36 10.38
C ALA A 210 -7.01 -21.06 9.03
N THR A 211 -6.45 -20.37 8.04
CA THR A 211 -6.21 -20.94 6.71
C THR A 211 -5.03 -21.92 6.70
N TYR A 212 -3.88 -21.52 7.28
CA TYR A 212 -2.63 -22.31 7.20
C TYR A 212 -1.85 -22.43 8.52
N GLY A 213 -2.39 -21.98 9.65
CA GLY A 213 -1.65 -21.91 10.91
C GLY A 213 -0.56 -20.83 10.94
N THR A 214 -0.70 -19.84 10.06
CA THR A 214 0.08 -18.60 9.91
C THR A 214 0.27 -17.68 11.12
N PRO A 215 1.24 -17.76 12.07
CA PRO A 215 1.25 -16.80 13.17
C PRO A 215 1.54 -15.39 12.66
N TYR A 216 0.67 -14.44 12.99
CA TYR A 216 0.87 -13.01 12.74
C TYR A 216 0.76 -12.25 14.06
N GLU A 217 1.65 -11.30 14.28
CA GLU A 217 1.50 -10.30 15.34
C GLU A 217 0.77 -9.07 14.79
N TYR A 218 0.09 -8.32 15.66
CA TYR A 218 -0.64 -7.13 15.24
C TYR A 218 -0.66 -6.03 16.30
N GLY A 219 -0.73 -4.77 15.86
CA GLY A 219 -0.76 -3.59 16.72
C GLY A 219 -0.35 -2.31 16.00
N SER A 220 -0.07 -1.24 16.74
CA SER A 220 0.43 0.00 16.12
C SER A 220 1.88 -0.20 15.65
N THR A 221 2.20 0.28 14.45
CA THR A 221 3.54 0.16 13.83
C THR A 221 4.64 0.66 14.76
N GLY A 222 4.49 1.84 15.35
CA GLY A 222 5.48 2.46 16.23
C GLY A 222 5.72 1.71 17.54
N THR A 223 4.82 0.79 17.91
CA THR A 223 4.93 -0.05 19.12
C THR A 223 5.43 -1.46 18.81
N VAL A 224 4.88 -2.10 17.76
CA VAL A 224 5.14 -3.51 17.45
C VAL A 224 6.38 -3.69 16.58
N LEU A 225 6.64 -2.76 15.66
CA LEU A 225 7.74 -2.87 14.71
C LEU A 225 8.89 -1.91 15.09
N TYR A 226 8.77 -0.64 14.72
CA TYR A 226 9.67 0.45 15.12
C TYR A 226 9.07 1.80 14.67
N ILE A 227 9.57 2.90 15.23
CA ILE A 227 9.14 4.25 14.82
C ILE A 227 9.62 4.54 13.39
N ALA A 228 8.68 4.90 12.51
CA ALA A 228 8.92 5.24 11.11
C ALA A 228 8.09 6.44 10.67
N SER A 229 8.75 7.54 10.32
CA SER A 229 8.09 8.73 9.79
C SER A 229 7.80 8.67 8.29
N GLY A 230 6.74 9.35 7.86
CA GLY A 230 6.44 9.58 6.44
C GLY A 230 5.88 8.34 5.73
N THR A 231 5.13 7.51 6.45
CA THR A 231 4.57 6.26 5.92
C THR A 231 3.22 6.48 5.23
N THR A 232 2.87 5.58 4.30
CA THR A 232 1.55 5.51 3.65
C THR A 232 0.44 5.35 4.68
N THR A 233 0.56 4.40 5.61
CA THR A 233 -0.48 4.08 6.60
C THR A 233 -0.83 5.28 7.49
N ASP A 234 0.17 6.02 7.97
CA ASP A 234 -0.09 7.22 8.78
C ASP A 234 -0.75 8.33 7.97
N HIS A 235 -0.31 8.52 6.73
CA HIS A 235 -0.90 9.50 5.83
C HIS A 235 -2.36 9.16 5.47
N TYR A 236 -2.67 7.90 5.15
CA TYR A 236 -4.03 7.45 4.86
C TYR A 236 -4.97 7.63 6.06
N TYR A 237 -4.47 7.43 7.28
CA TYR A 237 -5.22 7.71 8.49
C TYR A 237 -5.41 9.22 8.74
N GLU A 238 -4.33 10.00 8.80
CA GLU A 238 -4.37 11.40 9.24
C GLU A 238 -4.89 12.37 8.19
N ASN A 239 -4.42 12.24 6.96
CA ASN A 239 -4.71 13.21 5.90
C ASN A 239 -5.97 12.83 5.11
N GLU A 240 -6.22 11.52 4.97
CA GLU A 240 -7.33 11.01 4.16
C GLU A 240 -8.53 10.53 4.99
N GLY A 241 -8.38 10.45 6.32
CA GLY A 241 -9.45 10.11 7.25
C GLY A 241 -9.88 8.64 7.17
N VAL A 242 -9.02 7.75 6.68
CA VAL A 242 -9.31 6.32 6.56
C VAL A 242 -8.97 5.63 7.88
N VAL A 243 -10.00 5.39 8.71
CA VAL A 243 -9.84 4.74 10.02
C VAL A 243 -9.18 3.36 9.91
N HIS A 244 -9.60 2.53 8.95
CA HIS A 244 -8.99 1.21 8.75
C HIS A 244 -7.82 1.29 7.77
N SER A 245 -6.78 2.03 8.15
CA SER A 245 -5.50 2.09 7.43
C SER A 245 -4.51 1.12 8.05
N TYR A 246 -3.98 0.21 7.24
CA TYR A 246 -3.08 -0.85 7.69
C TYR A 246 -1.86 -1.03 6.79
N THR A 247 -0.75 -1.42 7.41
CA THR A 247 0.38 -2.08 6.75
C THR A 247 0.28 -3.58 7.02
N ILE A 248 0.40 -4.41 6.00
CA ILE A 248 0.52 -5.87 6.19
C ILE A 248 1.89 -6.32 5.71
N GLU A 249 2.74 -6.78 6.64
CA GLU A 249 4.01 -7.43 6.34
C GLU A 249 3.76 -8.92 6.09
N LEU A 250 3.91 -9.36 4.85
CA LEU A 250 3.71 -10.75 4.43
C LEU A 250 4.85 -11.67 4.89
N ARG A 251 4.84 -12.91 4.41
CA ARG A 251 5.85 -13.93 4.73
C ARG A 251 7.20 -13.68 4.03
N ASP A 252 8.31 -14.19 4.56
CA ASP A 252 8.53 -14.71 5.92
C ASP A 252 9.54 -13.87 6.70
#